data_AF-A0A1V4RYF7-F1
#
_entry.id   AF-A0A1V4RYF7-F1
#
_cell.length_a   1.000
_cell.length_b   1.000
_cell.length_c   1.000
_cell.angle_alpha   90.00
_cell.angle_beta   90.00
_cell.angle_gamma   90.00
#
_symmetry.space_group_name_H-M   'P 1'
#
loop_
_entity.id
_entity.type
_entity.pdbx_description
1 polymer ?
#
loop_
_entity_poly.entity_id
_entity_poly.type
_entity_poly.pdbx_seq_one_letter_code
_entity_poly.pdbx_strand_id
1 'polypeptide(L)'
;MLGTRKFKPNGMPVRINFLGMSKIIENRYEAVNAFLNTVPLESLVYNEYNIKHLFKAKHLFKAKTGILLKKETLPNVLSVDFQDRVNISQKISYMATIDNAEQLKNYYHYGLRSLRKRPFYSEDYELQLEKAFEKRLAKISDMTLNQAKKQMDLIRDFEELSNLVNDLLERSWDIGLSDEQKHRLNDLYELRKDSLKRDKLFEIDDILRTINDSQTLQDYWDSVKWYLQANRRFFGKEFETLIARKFDELRSRILDKQ
;
A
#
# COMPACT_ATOMS: atom_id res chain seq x y z
N MET A 1 24.10 -4.68 21.91
CA MET A 1 24.58 -3.32 22.25
C MET A 1 25.90 -3.41 23.03
N LEU A 2 27.04 -3.16 22.39
CA LEU A 2 28.38 -3.32 23.01
C LEU A 2 29.14 -2.00 23.22
N GLY A 3 28.61 -0.85 22.78
CA GLY A 3 29.30 0.45 22.78
C GLY A 3 29.12 1.34 24.03
N THR A 4 28.35 0.92 25.04
CA THR A 4 27.97 1.75 26.20
C THR A 4 28.85 1.53 27.45
N ARG A 5 30.16 1.30 27.26
CA ARG A 5 31.11 1.17 28.38
C ARG A 5 31.95 2.44 28.52
N LYS A 6 32.05 2.92 29.77
CA LYS A 6 32.83 4.10 30.20
C LYS A 6 34.15 4.20 29.44
N PHE A 7 34.34 5.29 28.71
CA PHE A 7 35.62 5.61 28.09
C PHE A 7 36.62 5.96 29.20
N LYS A 8 37.76 5.27 29.24
CA LYS A 8 38.88 5.61 30.12
C LYS A 8 39.98 6.17 29.20
N PRO A 9 40.39 7.44 29.36
CA PRO A 9 41.50 7.99 28.60
C PRO A 9 42.80 7.28 29.03
N ASN A 10 43.51 6.68 28.08
CA ASN A 10 44.76 5.95 28.33
C ASN A 10 46.00 6.87 28.24
N GLY A 11 45.89 8.12 28.70
CA GLY A 11 46.98 9.11 28.65
C GLY A 11 47.28 9.70 27.26
N MET A 12 46.52 9.34 26.23
CA MET A 12 46.62 9.89 24.87
C MET A 12 45.47 10.86 24.57
N PRO A 13 45.65 11.82 23.63
CA PRO A 13 44.61 12.76 23.24
C PRO A 13 43.33 12.04 22.77
N VAL A 14 42.18 12.50 23.27
CA VAL A 14 40.87 12.00 22.84
C VAL A 14 40.47 12.75 21.56
N ARG A 15 40.17 12.00 20.50
CA ARG A 15 39.67 12.56 19.23
C ARG A 15 38.15 12.50 19.22
N ILE A 16 37.51 13.61 18.86
CA ILE A 16 36.05 13.69 18.74
C ILE A 16 35.69 13.66 17.26
N ASN A 17 34.84 12.72 16.88
CA ASN A 17 34.36 12.53 15.51
C ASN A 17 32.93 13.08 15.38
N PHE A 18 32.77 14.12 14.57
CA PHE A 18 31.47 14.76 14.30
C PHE A 18 30.80 14.27 13.02
N LEU A 19 31.34 13.26 12.33
CA LEU A 19 30.78 12.78 11.06
C LEU A 19 29.34 12.27 11.17
N GLY A 20 28.94 11.75 12.33
CA GLY A 20 27.54 11.38 12.61
C GLY A 20 26.64 12.61 12.70
N MET A 21 27.04 13.56 13.56
CA MET A 21 26.36 14.84 13.72
C MET A 21 26.25 15.63 12.41
N SER A 22 27.31 15.68 11.59
CA SER A 22 27.31 16.46 10.35
C SER A 22 26.26 15.98 9.34
N LYS A 23 25.85 14.70 9.39
CA LYS A 23 24.82 14.15 8.51
C LYS A 23 23.39 14.55 8.88
N ILE A 24 23.18 15.01 10.11
CA ILE A 24 21.84 15.28 10.67
C ILE A 24 21.67 16.73 11.10
N ILE A 25 22.77 17.47 11.26
CA ILE A 25 22.75 18.83 11.78
C ILE A 25 21.96 19.79 10.89
N GLU A 26 21.96 19.61 9.57
CA GLU A 26 21.16 20.42 8.64
C GLU A 26 19.66 20.37 8.98
N ASN A 27 19.16 19.18 9.30
CA ASN A 27 17.73 18.96 9.60
C ASN A 27 17.42 19.07 11.10
N ARG A 28 18.43 19.02 11.97
CA ARG A 28 18.26 18.92 13.43
C ARG A 28 18.97 20.03 14.21
N TYR A 29 19.45 21.07 13.54
CA TYR A 29 20.15 22.19 14.18
C TYR A 29 19.39 22.72 15.39
N GLU A 30 18.11 23.07 15.23
CA GLU A 30 17.28 23.63 16.32
C GLU A 30 17.08 22.65 17.47
N ALA A 31 16.87 21.36 17.17
CA ALA A 31 16.69 20.33 18.19
C ALA A 31 18.00 20.07 18.97
N VAL A 32 19.14 20.11 18.27
CA VAL A 32 20.48 20.00 18.87
C VAL A 32 20.77 21.23 19.72
N ASN A 33 20.48 22.43 19.22
CA ASN A 33 20.71 23.70 19.92
C ASN A 33 19.84 23.80 21.19
N ALA A 34 18.56 23.47 21.09
CA ALA A 34 17.66 23.41 22.25
C ALA A 34 18.14 22.40 23.30
N PHE A 35 18.65 21.23 22.87
CA PHE A 35 19.24 20.27 23.81
C PHE A 35 20.50 20.82 24.46
N LEU A 36 21.42 21.42 23.69
CA LEU A 36 22.64 22.03 24.21
C LEU A 36 22.35 23.16 25.21
N ASN A 37 21.32 23.98 24.98
CA ASN A 37 20.87 25.01 25.91
C ASN A 37 20.36 24.46 27.25
N THR A 38 20.03 23.16 27.33
CA THR A 38 19.67 22.49 28.60
C THR A 38 20.88 21.91 29.34
N VAL A 39 22.06 21.89 28.70
CA VAL A 39 23.30 21.38 29.28
C VAL A 39 24.06 22.55 29.93
N PRO A 40 24.30 22.54 31.25
CA PRO A 40 25.03 23.61 31.92
C PRO A 40 26.45 23.72 31.38
N LEU A 41 26.90 24.93 31.02
CA LEU A 41 28.22 25.17 30.45
C LEU A 41 29.33 24.71 31.43
N GLU A 42 29.09 24.86 32.72
CA GLU A 42 29.96 24.45 33.83
C GLU A 42 30.21 22.93 33.85
N SER A 43 29.33 22.15 33.23
CA SER A 43 29.50 20.70 33.06
C SER A 43 30.37 20.31 31.84
N LEU A 44 30.60 21.26 30.93
CA LEU A 44 31.36 21.11 29.69
C LEU A 44 32.71 21.83 29.72
N VAL A 45 32.88 22.83 30.60
CA VAL A 45 34.09 23.66 30.69
C VAL A 45 35.28 22.88 31.27
N TYR A 46 36.40 23.04 30.58
CA TYR A 46 37.68 22.39 30.80
C TYR A 46 38.39 22.95 32.04
N ASN A 47 38.50 22.14 33.09
CA ASN A 47 39.59 22.28 34.06
C ASN A 47 40.50 21.05 33.87
N GLU A 48 41.82 21.24 33.81
CA GLU A 48 42.83 20.23 33.43
C GLU A 48 42.78 18.91 34.24
N TYR A 49 42.04 18.87 35.36
CA TYR A 49 41.81 17.69 36.20
C TYR A 49 40.43 17.04 36.06
N ASN A 50 39.54 17.56 35.21
CA ASN A 50 38.10 17.28 35.22
C ASN A 50 37.55 16.61 33.96
N ILE A 51 38.38 15.86 33.23
CA ILE A 51 37.92 14.88 32.23
C ILE A 51 36.88 13.90 32.84
N LYS A 52 36.93 13.71 34.18
CA LYS A 52 35.92 12.98 34.97
C LYS A 52 34.50 13.57 34.91
N HIS A 53 34.29 14.85 34.61
CA HIS A 53 32.96 15.46 34.57
C HIS A 53 32.22 15.19 33.24
N LEU A 54 32.92 15.29 32.11
CA LEU A 54 32.44 14.80 30.80
C LEU A 54 32.13 13.29 30.83
N PHE A 55 32.89 12.50 31.59
CA PHE A 55 32.63 11.07 31.82
C PHE A 55 31.68 10.76 33.00
N LYS A 56 31.31 11.76 33.82
CA LYS A 56 30.20 11.70 34.78
C LYS A 56 28.86 12.01 34.11
N ALA A 57 28.87 12.63 32.92
CA ALA A 57 27.72 12.71 32.03
C ALA A 57 27.39 11.33 31.43
N LYS A 58 27.17 10.33 32.30
CA LYS A 58 26.65 8.99 31.95
C LYS A 58 25.38 9.10 31.11
N HIS A 59 24.64 10.20 31.26
CA HIS A 59 23.46 10.49 30.46
C HIS A 59 23.80 10.65 28.97
N LEU A 60 24.96 11.19 28.57
CA LEU A 60 25.35 11.30 27.16
C LEU A 60 25.79 9.97 26.54
N PHE A 61 26.20 8.98 27.34
CA PHE A 61 26.55 7.63 26.86
C PHE A 61 25.37 6.64 26.89
N LYS A 62 24.25 7.04 27.52
CA LYS A 62 23.02 6.24 27.66
C LYS A 62 21.75 7.02 27.31
N ALA A 63 21.90 8.15 26.63
CA ALA A 63 20.78 9.03 26.28
C ALA A 63 19.83 8.24 25.39
N LYS A 64 18.55 8.17 25.78
CA LYS A 64 17.50 7.67 24.88
C LYS A 64 17.13 8.73 23.82
N THR A 65 17.43 10.00 24.10
CA THR A 65 17.09 11.16 23.28
C THR A 65 18.10 12.29 23.54
N GLY A 66 18.50 13.06 22.53
CA GLY A 66 19.49 14.13 22.64
C GLY A 66 20.88 13.71 22.13
N ILE A 67 21.93 14.38 22.59
CA ILE A 67 23.30 14.09 22.17
C ILE A 67 23.75 12.74 22.76
N LEU A 68 24.28 11.88 21.88
CA LEU A 68 24.78 10.56 22.20
C LEU A 68 26.26 10.47 21.85
N LEU A 69 27.08 10.10 22.85
CA LEU A 69 28.50 9.81 22.68
C LEU A 69 28.70 8.31 22.54
N LYS A 70 29.27 7.88 21.42
CA LYS A 70 29.59 6.47 21.15
C LYS A 70 31.12 6.29 21.13
N LYS A 71 31.60 5.22 21.76
CA LYS A 71 33.00 4.82 21.65
C LYS A 71 33.18 4.06 20.33
N GLU A 72 34.08 4.53 19.49
CA GLU A 72 34.45 3.84 18.25
C GLU A 72 35.38 2.66 18.51
N THR A 73 35.51 1.77 17.52
CA THR A 73 36.45 0.65 17.55
C THR A 73 37.91 1.12 17.57
N LEU A 74 38.19 2.29 16.99
CA LEU A 74 39.50 2.92 17.03
C LEU A 74 39.83 3.43 18.45
N PRO A 75 41.08 3.22 18.93
CA PRO A 75 41.48 3.69 20.25
C PRO A 75 41.40 5.22 20.33
N ASN A 76 40.86 5.69 21.45
CA ASN A 76 40.72 7.11 21.80
C ASN A 76 39.84 7.97 20.87
N VAL A 77 38.90 7.37 20.12
CA VAL A 77 37.91 8.10 19.32
C VAL A 77 36.51 8.02 19.96
N LEU A 78 35.86 9.17 20.09
CA LEU A 78 34.47 9.31 20.50
C LEU A 78 33.66 9.93 19.35
N SER A 79 32.63 9.26 18.87
CA SER A 79 31.70 9.84 17.90
C SER A 79 30.54 10.54 18.60
N VAL A 80 30.17 11.70 18.04
CA VAL A 80 29.04 12.52 18.47
C VAL A 80 27.90 12.30 17.49
N ASP A 81 26.75 11.95 18.04
CA ASP A 81 25.52 11.66 17.32
C ASP A 81 24.34 12.34 18.04
N PHE A 82 23.18 12.42 17.39
CA PHE A 82 21.97 12.92 18.01
C PHE A 82 20.83 11.92 17.81
N GLN A 83 20.24 11.49 18.92
CA GLN A 83 19.10 10.60 18.92
C GLN A 83 17.82 11.41 19.07
N ASP A 84 17.00 11.46 18.02
CA ASP A 84 15.70 12.11 18.08
C ASP A 84 14.73 11.33 18.98
N ARG A 85 13.75 12.05 19.55
CA ARG A 85 12.57 11.46 20.20
C ARG A 85 11.65 10.78 19.18
N VAL A 86 11.75 11.12 17.89
CA VAL A 86 10.97 10.51 16.81
C VAL A 86 11.70 9.28 16.27
N ASN A 87 11.13 8.10 16.47
CA ASN A 87 11.54 6.91 15.73
C ASN A 87 10.71 6.79 14.44
N ILE A 88 11.10 7.52 13.40
CA ILE A 88 10.38 7.52 12.12
C ILE A 88 10.46 6.14 11.46
N SER A 89 11.59 5.46 11.57
CA SER A 89 11.79 4.12 11.01
C SER A 89 10.80 3.12 11.59
N GLN A 90 10.56 3.15 12.90
CA GLN A 90 9.56 2.29 13.54
C GLN A 90 8.14 2.62 13.07
N LYS A 91 7.80 3.91 12.91
CA LYS A 91 6.49 4.32 12.37
C LYS A 91 6.30 3.80 10.94
N ILE A 92 7.31 3.90 10.10
CA ILE A 92 7.30 3.37 8.73
C ILE A 92 7.20 1.83 8.73
N SER A 93 7.95 1.14 9.60
CA SER A 93 7.88 -0.32 9.71
C SER A 93 6.50 -0.81 10.12
N TYR A 94 5.83 -0.12 11.06
CA TYR A 94 4.45 -0.45 11.43
C TYR A 94 3.47 -0.12 10.31
N MET A 95 3.63 1.03 9.65
CA MET A 95 2.79 1.39 8.50
C MET A 95 2.81 0.31 7.41
N ALA A 96 3.97 -0.31 7.17
CA ALA A 96 4.13 -1.39 6.21
C ALA A 96 3.31 -2.65 6.55
N THR A 97 2.87 -2.85 7.80
CA THR A 97 2.06 -4.01 8.20
C THR A 97 0.54 -3.78 8.08
N ILE A 98 0.10 -2.56 7.80
CA ILE A 98 -1.34 -2.23 7.70
C ILE A 98 -1.86 -2.62 6.32
N ASP A 99 -2.83 -3.53 6.23
CA ASP A 99 -3.42 -3.98 4.95
C ASP A 99 -4.77 -3.31 4.62
N ASN A 100 -5.32 -2.52 5.54
CA ASN A 100 -6.58 -1.81 5.34
C ASN A 100 -6.32 -0.32 5.05
N ALA A 101 -6.90 0.20 3.96
CA ALA A 101 -6.69 1.58 3.50
C ALA A 101 -7.15 2.63 4.52
N GLU A 102 -8.28 2.42 5.19
CA GLU A 102 -8.81 3.33 6.19
C GLU A 102 -7.92 3.37 7.44
N GLN A 103 -7.50 2.20 7.92
CA GLN A 103 -6.54 2.10 9.03
C GLN A 103 -5.21 2.78 8.67
N LEU A 104 -4.76 2.64 7.42
CA LEU A 104 -3.54 3.27 6.92
C LEU A 104 -3.67 4.80 6.92
N LYS A 105 -4.78 5.34 6.38
CA LYS A 105 -5.09 6.78 6.38
C LYS A 105 -5.14 7.34 7.80
N ASN A 106 -5.83 6.65 8.71
CA ASN A 106 -5.92 7.05 10.11
C ASN A 106 -4.55 7.09 10.79
N TYR A 107 -3.72 6.05 10.57
CA TYR A 107 -2.37 6.00 11.10
C TYR A 107 -1.48 7.12 10.56
N TYR A 108 -1.57 7.40 9.26
CA TYR A 108 -0.85 8.50 8.60
C TYR A 108 -1.22 9.86 9.17
N HIS A 109 -2.52 10.19 9.25
CA HIS A 109 -2.98 11.46 9.80
C HIS A 109 -2.63 11.65 11.28
N TYR A 110 -2.72 10.58 12.08
CA TYR A 110 -2.23 10.62 13.46
C TYR A 110 -0.72 10.88 13.51
N GLY A 111 0.05 10.22 12.65
CA GLY A 111 1.48 10.42 12.48
C GLY A 111 1.83 11.87 12.17
N LEU A 112 1.23 12.46 11.14
CA LEU A 112 1.44 13.86 10.76
C LEU A 112 1.07 14.84 11.88
N ARG A 113 -0.10 14.67 12.51
CA ARG A 113 -0.50 15.51 13.65
C ARG A 113 0.52 15.42 14.81
N SER A 114 1.10 14.25 15.03
CA SER A 114 2.13 14.06 16.07
C SER A 114 3.49 14.69 15.72
N LEU A 115 3.79 14.86 14.44
CA LEU A 115 4.99 15.56 13.95
C LEU A 115 4.80 17.07 14.02
N ARG A 116 3.69 17.59 13.50
CA ARG A 116 3.36 19.03 13.48
C ARG A 116 3.22 19.68 14.86
N LYS A 117 2.92 18.89 15.90
CA LYS A 117 2.88 19.37 17.30
C LYS A 117 4.26 19.63 17.88
N ARG A 118 5.34 19.34 17.15
CA ARG A 118 6.70 19.47 17.65
C ARG A 118 7.23 20.88 17.41
N PRO A 119 8.05 21.40 18.34
CA PRO A 119 8.54 22.77 18.27
C PRO A 119 9.69 22.97 17.25
N PHE A 120 10.22 21.90 16.66
CA PHE A 120 11.40 21.95 15.77
C PHE A 120 11.12 21.25 14.45
N TYR A 121 11.95 21.55 13.45
CA TYR A 121 11.88 21.07 12.07
C TYR A 121 11.57 19.56 11.95
N SER A 122 10.41 19.23 11.37
CA SER A 122 9.93 17.86 11.14
C SER A 122 9.61 17.54 9.68
N GLU A 123 9.86 18.46 8.75
CA GLU A 123 9.47 18.33 7.34
C GLU A 123 10.08 17.09 6.67
N ASP A 124 11.33 16.76 6.98
CA ASP A 124 11.99 15.57 6.44
C ASP A 124 11.36 14.27 6.96
N TYR A 125 10.84 14.27 8.18
CA TYR A 125 10.07 13.15 8.73
C TYR A 125 8.65 13.08 8.15
N GLU A 126 8.02 14.22 7.90
CA GLU A 126 6.72 14.29 7.23
C GLU A 126 6.82 13.72 5.81
N LEU A 127 7.83 14.13 5.05
CA LEU A 127 8.09 13.61 3.71
C LEU A 127 8.40 12.11 3.70
N GLN A 128 9.19 11.62 4.65
CA GLN A 128 9.45 10.17 4.78
C GLN A 128 8.18 9.39 5.10
N LEU A 129 7.32 9.93 5.97
CA LEU A 129 6.06 9.31 6.35
C LEU A 129 5.08 9.30 5.17
N GLU A 130 5.01 10.39 4.41
CA GLU A 130 4.19 10.53 3.20
C GLU A 130 4.58 9.52 2.13
N LYS A 131 5.88 9.45 1.78
CA LYS A 131 6.38 8.46 0.81
C LYS A 131 6.08 7.02 1.22
N ALA A 132 6.20 6.72 2.52
CA ALA A 132 5.87 5.39 3.04
C ALA A 132 4.36 5.11 2.93
N PHE A 133 3.53 6.11 3.22
CA PHE A 133 2.08 6.03 3.12
C PHE A 133 1.62 5.78 1.68
N GLU A 134 2.09 6.58 0.73
CA GLU A 134 1.74 6.44 -0.69
C GLU A 134 2.14 5.07 -1.23
N LYS A 135 3.38 4.65 -0.94
CA LYS A 135 3.88 3.33 -1.33
C LYS A 135 3.02 2.19 -0.78
N ARG A 136 2.58 2.31 0.48
CA ARG A 136 1.75 1.28 1.10
C ARG A 136 0.32 1.30 0.56
N LEU A 137 -0.26 2.47 0.35
CA LEU A 137 -1.60 2.63 -0.21
C LEU A 137 -1.67 2.01 -1.61
N ALA A 138 -0.71 2.31 -2.48
CA ALA A 138 -0.61 1.70 -3.80
C ALA A 138 -0.59 0.17 -3.74
N LYS A 139 0.18 -0.40 -2.80
CA LYS A 139 0.23 -1.86 -2.58
C LYS A 139 -1.10 -2.44 -2.11
N ILE A 140 -1.82 -1.76 -1.23
CA ILE A 140 -3.16 -2.18 -0.78
C ILE A 140 -4.13 -2.17 -1.97
N SER A 141 -4.14 -1.09 -2.75
CA SER A 141 -4.97 -0.96 -3.95
C SER A 141 -4.70 -2.09 -4.96
N ASP A 142 -3.43 -2.44 -5.21
CA ASP A 142 -3.06 -3.56 -6.07
C ASP A 142 -3.52 -4.91 -5.52
N MET A 143 -3.44 -5.12 -4.21
CA MET A 143 -3.96 -6.33 -3.56
C MET A 143 -5.47 -6.44 -3.75
N THR A 144 -6.21 -5.34 -3.57
CA THR A 144 -7.65 -5.27 -3.79
C THR A 144 -8.02 -5.59 -5.24
N LEU A 145 -7.32 -5.02 -6.22
CA LEU A 145 -7.55 -5.34 -7.64
C LEU A 145 -7.28 -6.80 -7.97
N ASN A 146 -6.21 -7.38 -7.41
CA ASN A 146 -5.91 -8.80 -7.62
C ASN A 146 -6.97 -9.71 -7.00
N GLN A 147 -7.56 -9.33 -5.86
CA GLN A 147 -8.68 -10.05 -5.27
C GLN A 147 -9.95 -9.90 -6.12
N ALA A 148 -10.25 -8.69 -6.58
CA ALA A 148 -11.37 -8.42 -7.47
C ALA A 148 -11.30 -9.27 -8.75
N LYS A 149 -10.12 -9.33 -9.39
CA LYS A 149 -9.89 -10.21 -10.55
C LYS A 149 -10.27 -11.67 -10.25
N LYS A 150 -9.76 -12.22 -9.14
CA LYS A 150 -10.06 -13.61 -8.74
C LYS A 150 -11.55 -13.84 -8.50
N GLN A 151 -12.25 -12.85 -7.94
CA GLN A 151 -13.69 -12.94 -7.73
C GLN A 151 -14.45 -12.89 -9.07
N MET A 152 -14.08 -11.97 -9.97
CA MET A 152 -14.66 -11.88 -11.31
C MET A 152 -14.54 -13.18 -12.10
N ASP A 153 -13.39 -13.86 -12.01
CA ASP A 153 -13.14 -15.12 -12.68
C ASP A 153 -14.12 -16.24 -12.26
N LEU A 154 -14.69 -16.16 -11.06
CA LEU A 154 -15.64 -17.13 -10.52
C LEU A 154 -17.10 -16.80 -10.84
N ILE A 155 -17.40 -15.52 -11.11
CA ILE A 155 -18.77 -15.05 -11.38
C ILE A 155 -19.22 -15.58 -12.74
N ARG A 156 -20.44 -16.11 -12.80
CA ARG A 156 -21.10 -16.59 -14.04
C ARG A 156 -22.26 -15.73 -14.49
N ASP A 157 -22.72 -14.83 -13.63
CA ASP A 157 -23.84 -13.95 -13.89
C ASP A 157 -23.37 -12.52 -14.23
N PHE A 158 -24.00 -11.89 -15.20
CA PHE A 158 -23.60 -10.57 -15.68
C PHE A 158 -23.94 -9.46 -14.68
N GLU A 159 -25.06 -9.58 -13.98
CA GLU A 159 -25.49 -8.62 -12.99
C GLU A 159 -24.60 -8.69 -11.74
N GLU A 160 -24.27 -9.90 -11.27
CA GLU A 160 -23.28 -10.10 -10.22
C GLU A 160 -21.92 -9.48 -10.59
N LEU A 161 -21.45 -9.67 -11.83
CA LEU A 161 -20.19 -9.11 -12.31
C LEU A 161 -20.22 -7.59 -12.30
N SER A 162 -21.30 -7.00 -12.84
CA SER A 162 -21.50 -5.55 -12.87
C SER A 162 -21.57 -4.96 -11.46
N ASN A 163 -22.28 -5.61 -10.54
CA ASN A 163 -22.45 -5.15 -9.17
C ASN A 163 -21.11 -5.13 -8.42
N LEU A 164 -20.27 -6.17 -8.59
CA LEU A 164 -18.94 -6.21 -8.00
C LEU A 164 -18.07 -5.04 -8.46
N VAL A 165 -18.07 -4.73 -9.76
CA VAL A 165 -17.27 -3.64 -10.33
C VAL A 165 -17.78 -2.29 -9.84
N ASN A 166 -19.10 -2.10 -9.83
CA ASN A 166 -19.71 -0.84 -9.37
C ASN A 166 -19.41 -0.60 -7.89
N ASP A 167 -19.49 -1.60 -7.01
CA ASP A 167 -19.12 -1.47 -5.59
C ASP A 167 -17.67 -0.99 -5.43
N LEU A 168 -16.75 -1.57 -6.21
CA LEU A 168 -15.34 -1.19 -6.17
C LEU A 168 -15.09 0.23 -6.72
N LEU A 169 -15.85 0.65 -7.73
CA LEU A 169 -15.75 2.00 -8.29
C LEU A 169 -16.34 3.05 -7.34
N GLU A 170 -17.48 2.77 -6.70
CA GLU A 170 -18.09 3.62 -5.68
C GLU A 170 -17.13 3.82 -4.49
N ARG A 171 -16.45 2.74 -4.09
CA ARG A 171 -15.48 2.76 -2.98
C ARG A 171 -14.06 3.10 -3.41
N SER A 172 -13.86 3.52 -4.66
CA SER A 172 -12.53 3.77 -5.24
C SER A 172 -11.74 4.83 -4.47
N TRP A 173 -12.41 5.88 -3.98
CA TRP A 173 -11.77 6.93 -3.18
C TRP A 173 -11.34 6.43 -1.80
N ASP A 174 -12.15 5.58 -1.18
CA ASP A 174 -11.85 5.01 0.14
C ASP A 174 -10.69 4.02 0.07
N ILE A 175 -10.69 3.16 -0.96
CA ILE A 175 -9.64 2.17 -1.22
C ILE A 175 -8.34 2.86 -1.69
N GLY A 176 -8.45 4.04 -2.31
CA GLY A 176 -7.31 4.77 -2.86
C GLY A 176 -6.88 4.24 -4.22
N LEU A 177 -7.84 3.91 -5.08
CA LEU A 177 -7.55 3.51 -6.46
C LEU A 177 -7.10 4.73 -7.27
N SER A 178 -5.92 4.62 -7.89
CA SER A 178 -5.48 5.58 -8.91
C SER A 178 -6.35 5.48 -10.17
N ASP A 179 -6.27 6.48 -11.04
CA ASP A 179 -7.03 6.44 -12.31
C ASP A 179 -6.56 5.28 -13.21
N GLU A 180 -5.26 4.99 -13.23
CA GLU A 180 -4.72 3.80 -13.90
C GLU A 180 -5.31 2.50 -13.33
N GLN A 181 -5.45 2.42 -12.01
CA GLN A 181 -6.06 1.26 -11.34
C GLN A 181 -7.57 1.14 -11.66
N LYS A 182 -8.29 2.25 -11.79
CA LYS A 182 -9.69 2.24 -12.25
C LYS A 182 -9.82 1.80 -13.71
N HIS A 183 -8.94 2.27 -14.59
CA HIS A 183 -8.89 1.80 -15.98
C HIS A 183 -8.63 0.30 -16.04
N ARG A 184 -7.65 -0.19 -15.27
CA ARG A 184 -7.38 -1.63 -15.17
C ARG A 184 -8.58 -2.43 -14.66
N LEU A 185 -9.34 -1.91 -13.69
CA LEU A 185 -10.57 -2.56 -13.22
C LEU A 185 -11.61 -2.67 -14.32
N ASN A 186 -11.80 -1.60 -15.11
CA ASN A 186 -12.71 -1.61 -16.26
C ASN A 186 -12.25 -2.60 -17.35
N ASP A 187 -10.95 -2.67 -17.64
CA ASP A 187 -10.42 -3.64 -18.61
C ASP A 187 -10.69 -5.08 -18.16
N LEU A 188 -10.51 -5.38 -16.87
CA LEU A 188 -10.84 -6.69 -16.31
C LEU A 188 -12.32 -7.02 -16.42
N TYR A 189 -13.19 -6.03 -16.17
CA TYR A 189 -14.63 -6.17 -16.33
C TYR A 189 -15.00 -6.52 -17.78
N GLU A 190 -14.50 -5.75 -18.76
CA GLU A 190 -14.80 -5.97 -20.17
C GLU A 190 -14.32 -7.35 -20.64
N LEU A 191 -13.10 -7.76 -20.26
CA LEU A 191 -12.55 -9.08 -20.58
C LEU A 191 -13.40 -10.22 -19.99
N ARG A 192 -13.85 -10.08 -18.73
CA ARG A 192 -14.67 -11.11 -18.09
C ARG A 192 -16.06 -11.16 -18.71
N LYS A 193 -16.67 -10.00 -18.98
CA LYS A 193 -17.96 -9.88 -19.66
C LYS A 193 -17.93 -10.57 -21.02
N ASP A 194 -16.89 -10.35 -21.81
CA ASP A 194 -16.73 -11.03 -23.10
C ASP A 194 -16.52 -12.54 -22.96
N SER A 195 -15.81 -12.97 -21.92
CA SER A 195 -15.67 -14.39 -21.61
C SER A 195 -17.02 -15.03 -21.29
N LEU A 196 -17.86 -14.38 -20.47
CA LEU A 196 -19.22 -14.86 -20.17
C LEU A 196 -20.10 -14.95 -21.42
N LYS A 197 -19.97 -14.00 -22.35
CA LYS A 197 -20.69 -14.07 -23.64
C LYS A 197 -20.29 -15.30 -24.44
N ARG A 198 -18.99 -15.60 -24.50
CA ARG A 198 -18.47 -16.79 -25.18
C ARG A 198 -18.93 -18.07 -24.50
N ASP A 199 -18.80 -18.15 -23.19
CA ASP A 199 -19.23 -19.30 -22.39
C ASP A 199 -20.73 -19.60 -22.65
N LYS A 200 -21.57 -18.56 -22.65
CA LYS A 200 -22.99 -18.71 -22.93
C LYS A 200 -23.28 -19.13 -24.37
N LEU A 201 -22.54 -18.58 -25.34
CA LEU A 201 -22.65 -18.99 -26.73
C LEU A 201 -22.29 -20.47 -26.91
N PHE A 202 -21.22 -20.94 -26.26
CA PHE A 202 -20.81 -22.34 -26.27
C PHE A 202 -21.87 -23.24 -25.63
N GLU A 203 -22.44 -22.85 -24.49
CA GLU A 203 -23.54 -23.59 -23.85
C GLU A 203 -24.74 -23.76 -24.79
N ILE A 204 -25.15 -22.67 -25.46
CA ILE A 204 -26.24 -22.70 -26.43
C ILE A 204 -25.90 -23.59 -27.62
N ASP A 205 -24.70 -23.45 -28.19
CA ASP A 205 -24.26 -24.26 -29.32
C ASP A 205 -24.19 -25.76 -29.00
N ASP A 206 -23.76 -26.11 -27.79
CA ASP A 206 -23.70 -27.51 -27.35
C ASP A 206 -25.11 -28.11 -27.22
N ILE A 207 -26.04 -27.38 -26.61
CA ILE A 207 -27.44 -27.82 -26.49
C ILE A 207 -28.08 -27.94 -27.87
N LEU A 208 -27.93 -26.95 -28.76
CA LEU A 208 -28.49 -26.96 -30.11
C LEU A 208 -28.04 -28.18 -30.93
N ARG A 209 -26.81 -28.70 -30.72
CA ARG A 209 -26.32 -29.90 -31.41
C ARG A 209 -27.04 -31.19 -30.99
N THR A 210 -27.65 -31.20 -29.81
CA THR A 210 -28.35 -32.38 -29.28
C THR A 210 -29.83 -32.43 -29.68
N ILE A 211 -30.40 -31.29 -30.10
CA ILE A 211 -31.81 -31.15 -30.45
C ILE A 211 -32.07 -31.65 -31.87
N ASN A 212 -33.04 -32.55 -32.03
CA ASN A 212 -33.42 -33.13 -33.32
C ASN A 212 -34.91 -32.95 -33.67
N ASP A 213 -35.71 -32.39 -32.76
CA ASP A 213 -37.15 -32.18 -32.96
C ASP A 213 -37.56 -30.72 -32.77
N SER A 214 -38.65 -30.34 -33.44
CA SER A 214 -39.13 -28.96 -33.49
C SER A 214 -39.70 -28.47 -32.16
N GLN A 215 -40.27 -29.36 -31.34
CA GLN A 215 -40.88 -28.98 -30.07
C GLN A 215 -39.80 -28.63 -29.04
N THR A 216 -38.80 -29.50 -28.87
CA THR A 216 -37.65 -29.25 -27.98
C THR A 216 -36.89 -27.98 -28.39
N LEU A 217 -36.76 -27.71 -29.70
CA LEU A 217 -36.15 -26.49 -30.19
C LEU A 217 -36.93 -25.23 -29.76
N GLN A 218 -38.26 -25.28 -29.87
CA GLN A 218 -39.13 -24.17 -29.48
C GLN A 218 -39.08 -23.92 -27.96
N ASP A 219 -39.16 -24.98 -27.16
CA ASP A 219 -39.11 -24.89 -25.70
C ASP A 219 -37.77 -24.29 -25.24
N TYR A 220 -36.66 -24.69 -25.88
CA TYR A 220 -35.34 -24.14 -25.59
C TYR A 220 -35.21 -22.68 -26.02
N TRP A 221 -35.75 -22.32 -27.18
CA TRP A 221 -35.77 -20.93 -27.65
C TRP A 221 -36.48 -20.01 -26.66
N ASP A 222 -37.63 -20.41 -26.14
CA ASP A 222 -38.39 -19.59 -25.20
C ASP A 222 -37.60 -19.36 -23.89
N SER A 223 -36.87 -20.36 -23.40
CA SER A 223 -35.95 -20.21 -22.26
C SER A 223 -34.80 -19.24 -22.56
N VAL A 224 -34.11 -19.42 -23.69
CA VAL A 224 -32.99 -18.56 -24.10
C VAL A 224 -33.45 -17.12 -24.35
N LYS A 225 -34.63 -16.92 -24.91
CA LYS A 225 -35.22 -15.61 -25.16
C LYS A 225 -35.44 -14.83 -23.87
N TRP A 226 -35.97 -15.46 -22.82
CA TRP A 226 -36.09 -14.81 -21.50
C TRP A 226 -34.73 -14.41 -20.93
N TYR A 227 -33.75 -15.30 -21.04
CA TYR A 227 -32.39 -15.02 -20.58
C TYR A 227 -31.73 -13.84 -21.33
N LEU A 228 -31.87 -13.80 -22.66
CA LEU A 228 -31.37 -12.70 -23.50
C LEU A 228 -32.04 -11.36 -23.17
N GLN A 229 -33.35 -11.36 -22.96
CA GLN A 229 -34.09 -10.16 -22.59
C GLN A 229 -33.67 -9.62 -21.22
N ALA A 230 -33.54 -10.48 -20.21
CA ALA A 230 -33.11 -10.10 -18.87
C ALA A 230 -31.71 -9.47 -18.86
N ASN A 231 -30.82 -9.95 -19.73
CA ASN A 231 -29.41 -9.55 -19.79
C ASN A 231 -29.08 -8.63 -20.98
N ARG A 232 -30.10 -8.08 -21.64
CA ARG A 232 -29.97 -7.29 -22.87
C ARG A 232 -28.98 -6.13 -22.75
N ARG A 233 -28.94 -5.48 -21.59
CA ARG A 233 -28.01 -4.38 -21.28
C ARG A 233 -26.53 -4.77 -21.38
N PHE A 234 -26.22 -6.06 -21.22
CA PHE A 234 -24.85 -6.59 -21.25
C PHE A 234 -24.45 -7.17 -22.60
N PHE A 235 -25.42 -7.76 -23.31
CA PHE A 235 -25.21 -8.42 -24.60
C PHE A 235 -25.16 -7.46 -25.78
N GLY A 236 -26.02 -6.45 -25.78
CA GLY A 236 -26.30 -5.65 -26.97
C GLY A 236 -27.11 -6.43 -28.02
N LYS A 237 -27.65 -5.71 -29.01
CA LYS A 237 -28.55 -6.28 -30.03
C LYS A 237 -27.87 -7.28 -30.98
N GLU A 238 -26.56 -7.15 -31.18
CA GLU A 238 -25.81 -8.00 -32.10
C GLU A 238 -25.76 -9.44 -31.62
N PHE A 239 -25.54 -9.65 -30.31
CA PHE A 239 -25.51 -10.98 -29.72
C PHE A 239 -26.90 -11.64 -29.76
N GLU A 240 -27.98 -10.90 -29.49
CA GLU A 240 -29.36 -11.40 -29.66
C GLU A 240 -29.60 -11.89 -31.09
N THR A 241 -29.16 -11.10 -32.07
CA THR A 241 -29.33 -11.41 -33.50
C THR A 241 -28.52 -12.64 -33.90
N LEU A 242 -27.31 -12.80 -33.36
CA LEU A 242 -26.47 -13.97 -33.60
C LEU A 242 -27.13 -15.26 -33.09
N ILE A 243 -27.68 -15.23 -31.87
CA ILE A 243 -28.37 -16.38 -31.29
C ILE A 243 -29.63 -16.70 -32.10
N ALA A 244 -30.45 -15.70 -32.44
CA ALA A 244 -31.66 -15.91 -33.24
C ALA A 244 -31.36 -16.64 -34.57
N ARG A 245 -30.32 -16.21 -35.30
CA ARG A 245 -29.89 -16.86 -36.55
C ARG A 245 -29.55 -18.35 -36.37
N LYS A 246 -28.90 -18.72 -35.27
CA LYS A 246 -28.55 -20.12 -35.00
C LYS A 246 -29.79 -21.00 -34.79
N PHE A 247 -30.80 -20.47 -34.11
CA PHE A 247 -32.09 -21.16 -33.95
C PHE A 247 -32.83 -21.30 -35.30
N ASP A 248 -32.85 -20.24 -36.11
CA ASP A 248 -33.48 -20.26 -37.45
C ASP A 248 -32.80 -21.28 -38.40
N GLU A 249 -31.47 -21.36 -38.36
CA GLU A 249 -30.68 -22.33 -39.14
C GLU A 249 -31.00 -23.78 -38.74
N LEU A 250 -31.06 -24.08 -37.43
CA LEU A 250 -31.39 -25.42 -36.96
C LEU A 250 -32.84 -25.78 -37.29
N ARG A 251 -33.77 -24.83 -37.14
CA ARG A 251 -35.18 -25.02 -37.47
C ARG A 251 -35.37 -25.42 -38.94
N SER A 252 -34.68 -24.72 -39.84
CA SER A 252 -34.70 -25.05 -41.27
C SER A 252 -34.20 -26.48 -41.54
N ARG A 253 -33.09 -26.88 -40.90
CA ARG A 253 -32.53 -28.24 -41.04
C ARG A 253 -33.42 -29.36 -40.51
N ILE A 254 -34.20 -29.10 -39.46
CA ILE A 254 -35.15 -30.08 -38.91
C ILE A 254 -36.35 -30.23 -39.86
N LEU A 255 -36.85 -29.11 -40.40
CA LEU A 255 -37.95 -29.10 -41.36
C LEU A 255 -37.57 -29.79 -42.68
N ASP A 256 -36.34 -29.60 -43.17
CA ASP A 256 -35.85 -30.25 -44.38
C ASP A 256 -35.67 -31.79 -44.25
N LYS A 257 -35.68 -32.31 -43.01
CA LYS A 257 -35.52 -33.74 -42.70
C LYS A 257 -36.84 -34.47 -42.42
N GLN A 258 -37.96 -33.75 -42.32
CA GLN A 258 -39.31 -34.29 -42.12
C GLN A 258 -40.05 -34.44 -43.44
#